data_AF-A0A9P8N624-F1
#
_entry.id   AF-A0A9P8N624-F1
#
_cell.length_a   1.000
_cell.length_b   1.000
_cell.length_c   1.000
_cell.angle_alpha   90.00
_cell.angle_beta   90.00
_cell.angle_gamma   90.00
#
_symmetry.space_group_name_H-M   'P 1'
#
loop_
_entity.id
_entity.type
_entity.pdbx_description
1 polymer ?
#
loop_
_entity_poly.entity_id
_entity_poly.type
_entity_poly.pdbx_seq_one_letter_code
_entity_poly.pdbx_strand_id
1 'polypeptide(L)'
;MTLSLRDITQAYPQAQTELFRTILTHLPAELEGRYPEGTIIRVIKPLYGIAEAGVHWFRTYHGHHVDNLDMSTSTYDLCFLITNKGPDNFGIVGMQTDDTLMLGTQRTISGKAEDNDDPGTSIDFNGAKITLQDTTFHNALLLQQRVKQPRSNPSTSRHTIEPNSTWNSVPVAQASFDISIAAQVQTPTEEDCTTLNKRLQWQKDHQQRGLTYIPIDLANAKLIVFTDGSFANNKDLSSQLGFVIA
;
A
#
# COMPACT_ATOMS: atom_id res chain seq x y z
N MET A 1 10.69 -20.93 -5.99
CA MET A 1 9.67 -19.98 -5.52
C MET A 1 9.47 -18.94 -6.60
N THR A 2 8.27 -18.41 -6.73
CA THR A 2 7.84 -17.48 -7.77
C THR A 2 7.28 -16.23 -7.09
N LEU A 3 7.72 -15.07 -7.52
CA LEU A 3 7.16 -13.76 -7.14
C LEU A 3 6.17 -13.35 -8.23
N SER A 4 5.03 -12.80 -7.85
CA SER A 4 4.02 -12.31 -8.79
C SER A 4 3.25 -11.12 -8.22
N LEU A 5 2.71 -10.32 -9.13
CA LEU A 5 1.88 -9.16 -8.83
C LEU A 5 0.49 -9.33 -9.43
N ARG A 6 -0.47 -8.69 -8.77
CA ARG A 6 -1.81 -8.54 -9.30
C ARG A 6 -2.33 -7.14 -9.00
N ASP A 7 -2.70 -6.43 -10.05
CA ASP A 7 -3.41 -5.15 -10.00
C ASP A 7 -4.85 -5.39 -10.47
N ILE A 8 -5.82 -5.19 -9.58
CA ILE A 8 -7.23 -5.39 -9.89
C ILE A 8 -7.84 -4.11 -10.43
N THR A 9 -7.96 -4.06 -11.75
CA THR A 9 -8.73 -3.00 -12.42
C THR A 9 -10.18 -3.00 -11.93
N GLN A 10 -10.70 -1.82 -11.60
CA GLN A 10 -12.07 -1.64 -11.10
C GLN A 10 -12.40 -2.45 -9.83
N ALA A 11 -11.49 -2.47 -8.86
CA ALA A 11 -11.68 -3.14 -7.57
C ALA A 11 -13.02 -2.76 -6.89
N TYR A 12 -13.27 -1.46 -6.67
CA TYR A 12 -14.43 -1.01 -5.88
C TYR A 12 -15.80 -1.39 -6.46
N PRO A 13 -16.06 -1.25 -7.77
CA PRO A 13 -17.30 -1.75 -8.39
C PRO A 13 -17.56 -3.25 -8.18
N GLN A 14 -16.49 -4.06 -8.03
CA GLN A 14 -16.58 -5.51 -7.83
C GLN A 14 -16.84 -5.92 -6.38
N ALA A 15 -16.90 -4.96 -5.45
CA ALA A 15 -17.23 -5.25 -4.06
C ALA A 15 -18.61 -5.93 -3.95
N GLN A 16 -18.68 -6.99 -3.14
CA GLN A 16 -19.90 -7.79 -2.99
C GLN A 16 -20.99 -7.08 -2.18
N THR A 17 -20.60 -6.06 -1.41
CA THR A 17 -21.50 -5.24 -0.58
C THR A 17 -21.89 -3.93 -1.27
N GLU A 18 -23.02 -3.35 -0.87
CA GLU A 18 -23.44 -2.00 -1.27
C GLU A 18 -23.01 -0.95 -0.23
N LEU A 19 -22.98 0.32 -0.65
CA LEU A 19 -22.68 1.44 0.23
C LEU A 19 -23.71 1.54 1.37
N PHE A 20 -23.24 1.82 2.58
CA PHE A 20 -24.13 2.03 3.72
C PHE A 20 -24.84 3.37 3.65
N ARG A 21 -24.15 4.38 3.13
CA ARG A 21 -24.71 5.73 3.00
C ARG A 21 -25.35 5.92 1.64
N THR A 22 -26.45 6.68 1.63
CA THR A 22 -27.01 7.16 0.37
C THR A 22 -26.11 8.28 -0.15
N ILE A 23 -25.46 8.02 -1.29
CA ILE A 23 -24.64 9.00 -2.00
C ILE A 23 -25.36 9.34 -3.30
N LEU A 24 -25.61 10.63 -3.50
CA LEU A 24 -26.24 11.18 -4.70
C LEU A 24 -25.22 12.02 -5.45
N THR A 25 -25.21 11.93 -6.78
CA THR A 25 -24.36 12.74 -7.63
C THR A 25 -25.14 13.20 -8.87
N HIS A 26 -24.65 14.26 -9.49
CA HIS A 26 -25.13 14.69 -10.80
C HIS A 26 -24.75 13.67 -11.87
N LEU A 27 -25.48 13.72 -13.00
CA LEU A 27 -25.11 12.96 -14.18
C LEU A 27 -23.70 13.33 -14.64
N PRO A 28 -22.89 12.34 -15.04
CA PRO A 28 -21.64 12.61 -15.72
C PRO A 28 -21.92 13.22 -17.10
N ALA A 29 -20.97 14.02 -17.61
CA ALA A 29 -21.13 14.77 -18.85
C ALA A 29 -21.47 13.88 -20.06
N GLU A 30 -20.98 12.65 -20.07
CA GLU A 30 -21.22 11.64 -21.11
C GLU A 30 -22.67 11.17 -21.18
N LEU A 31 -23.45 11.40 -20.13
CA LEU A 31 -24.87 11.06 -20.04
C LEU A 31 -25.79 12.29 -20.13
N GLU A 32 -25.22 13.50 -20.28
CA GLU A 32 -26.02 14.71 -20.51
C GLU A 32 -26.79 14.59 -21.83
N GLY A 33 -28.05 15.05 -21.83
CA GLY A 33 -28.96 14.94 -22.97
C GLY A 33 -29.60 13.56 -23.19
N ARG A 34 -29.13 12.51 -22.51
CA ARG A 34 -29.81 11.19 -22.51
C ARG A 34 -30.94 11.08 -21.49
N TYR A 35 -30.94 11.99 -20.51
CA TYR A 35 -31.91 12.03 -19.43
C TYR A 35 -32.44 13.45 -19.24
N PRO A 36 -33.64 13.62 -18.66
CA PRO A 36 -34.20 14.93 -18.37
C PRO A 36 -33.26 15.81 -17.54
N GLU A 37 -33.34 17.12 -17.76
CA GLU A 37 -32.62 18.11 -16.96
C GLU A 37 -32.97 17.96 -15.47
N GLY A 38 -31.96 18.12 -14.60
CA GLY A 38 -32.11 17.95 -13.16
C GLY A 38 -32.10 16.51 -12.66
N THR A 39 -31.85 15.52 -13.52
CA THR A 39 -31.69 14.12 -13.09
C THR A 39 -30.50 13.97 -12.14
N ILE A 40 -30.73 13.29 -11.01
CA ILE A 40 -29.73 12.94 -10.00
C ILE A 40 -29.62 11.42 -9.97
N ILE A 41 -28.40 10.89 -9.85
CA ILE A 41 -28.15 9.46 -9.75
C ILE A 41 -27.73 9.07 -8.33
N ARG A 42 -28.19 7.90 -7.88
CA ARG A 42 -27.75 7.29 -6.62
C ARG A 42 -26.61 6.32 -6.91
N VAL A 43 -25.49 6.50 -6.20
CA VAL A 43 -24.37 5.57 -6.23
C VAL A 43 -24.72 4.37 -5.33
N ILE A 44 -24.71 3.17 -5.89
CA ILE A 44 -25.08 1.93 -5.18
C ILE A 44 -23.83 1.19 -4.70
N LYS A 45 -22.87 0.99 -5.60
CA LYS A 45 -21.62 0.26 -5.33
C LYS A 45 -20.49 1.21 -4.94
N PRO A 46 -19.49 0.72 -4.18
CA PRO A 46 -18.31 1.50 -3.87
C PRO A 46 -17.57 2.02 -5.11
N LEU A 47 -17.02 3.23 -5.01
CA LEU A 47 -16.24 3.89 -6.06
C LEU A 47 -15.00 4.56 -5.46
N TYR A 48 -13.99 4.82 -6.30
CA TYR A 48 -12.83 5.60 -5.91
C TYR A 48 -13.25 6.99 -5.39
N GLY A 49 -12.58 7.46 -4.33
CA GLY A 49 -12.90 8.72 -3.66
C GLY A 49 -14.02 8.62 -2.60
N ILE A 50 -14.73 7.49 -2.50
CA ILE A 50 -15.68 7.27 -1.41
C ILE A 50 -14.94 6.67 -0.20
N ALA A 51 -15.03 7.36 0.95
CA ALA A 51 -14.29 6.99 2.16
C ALA A 51 -14.47 5.53 2.61
N GLU A 52 -15.68 4.97 2.48
CA GLU A 52 -15.96 3.58 2.90
C GLU A 52 -15.61 2.52 1.84
N ALA A 53 -15.22 2.92 0.63
CA ALA A 53 -15.02 1.97 -0.48
C ALA A 53 -13.89 0.96 -0.21
N GLY A 54 -12.80 1.42 0.42
CA GLY A 54 -11.69 0.57 0.82
C GLY A 54 -12.13 -0.58 1.73
N VAL A 55 -13.04 -0.32 2.67
CA VAL A 55 -13.52 -1.34 3.62
C VAL A 55 -14.39 -2.39 2.93
N HIS A 56 -15.28 -1.95 2.04
CA HIS A 56 -16.13 -2.87 1.27
C HIS A 56 -15.31 -3.78 0.35
N TRP A 57 -14.29 -3.21 -0.30
CA TRP A 57 -13.38 -3.99 -1.12
C TRP A 57 -12.50 -4.92 -0.29
N PHE A 58 -11.93 -4.43 0.81
CA PHE A 58 -11.14 -5.24 1.73
C PHE A 58 -11.92 -6.48 2.15
N ARG A 59 -13.17 -6.32 2.64
CA ARG A 59 -14.02 -7.47 3.01
C ARG A 59 -14.18 -8.49 1.88
N THR A 60 -14.40 -8.02 0.65
CA THR A 60 -14.60 -8.87 -0.53
C THR A 60 -13.32 -9.63 -0.87
N TYR A 61 -12.22 -8.91 -1.01
CA TYR A 61 -10.98 -9.46 -1.57
C TYR A 61 -10.16 -10.23 -0.53
N HIS A 62 -10.19 -9.79 0.73
CA HIS A 62 -9.66 -10.55 1.85
C HIS A 62 -10.44 -11.84 2.06
N GLY A 63 -11.78 -11.77 2.03
CA GLY A 63 -12.66 -12.94 2.11
C GLY A 63 -12.33 -13.96 1.01
N HIS A 64 -12.06 -13.51 -0.21
CA HIS A 64 -11.61 -14.40 -1.28
C HIS A 64 -10.32 -15.17 -0.90
N HIS A 65 -9.31 -14.50 -0.34
CA HIS A 65 -8.07 -15.16 0.05
C HIS A 65 -8.26 -16.15 1.19
N VAL A 66 -9.04 -15.78 2.21
CA VAL A 66 -9.27 -16.65 3.36
C VAL A 66 -10.16 -17.82 2.99
N ASP A 67 -11.34 -17.55 2.44
CA ASP A 67 -12.40 -18.53 2.26
C ASP A 67 -12.20 -19.40 1.00
N ASN A 68 -11.78 -18.80 -0.12
CA ASN A 68 -11.63 -19.53 -1.38
C ASN A 68 -10.22 -20.08 -1.59
N LEU A 69 -9.18 -19.40 -1.07
CA LEU A 69 -7.79 -19.79 -1.30
C LEU A 69 -7.15 -20.52 -0.12
N ASP A 70 -7.88 -20.69 0.98
CA ASP A 70 -7.45 -21.37 2.21
C ASP A 70 -6.14 -20.77 2.75
N MET A 71 -6.24 -19.51 3.13
CA MET A 71 -5.15 -18.74 3.71
C MET A 71 -5.55 -18.20 5.09
N SER A 72 -4.57 -18.07 5.97
CA SER A 72 -4.74 -17.42 7.27
C SER A 72 -4.03 -16.08 7.28
N THR A 73 -4.62 -15.11 7.98
CA THR A 73 -3.97 -13.83 8.27
C THR A 73 -2.84 -14.00 9.28
N SER A 74 -1.83 -13.16 9.15
CA SER A 74 -0.85 -12.96 10.20
C SER A 74 -1.50 -12.41 11.48
N THR A 75 -0.87 -12.65 12.62
CA THR A 75 -1.35 -12.19 13.92
C THR A 75 -1.29 -10.68 14.10
N TYR A 76 -0.47 -9.98 13.31
CA TYR A 76 -0.22 -8.54 13.46
C TYR A 76 -0.75 -7.69 12.30
N ASP A 77 -0.94 -8.28 11.12
CA ASP A 77 -1.37 -7.56 9.92
C ASP A 77 -2.38 -8.40 9.14
N LEU A 78 -3.62 -7.90 9.02
CA LEU A 78 -4.71 -8.57 8.30
C LEU A 78 -4.51 -8.54 6.78
N CYS A 79 -3.68 -7.64 6.27
CA CYS A 79 -3.32 -7.58 4.86
C CYS A 79 -2.17 -8.55 4.51
N PHE A 80 -1.59 -9.25 5.49
CA PHE A 80 -0.55 -10.23 5.29
C PHE A 80 -1.07 -11.65 5.52
N LEU A 81 -1.11 -12.47 4.48
CA LEU A 81 -1.72 -13.80 4.51
C LEU A 81 -0.72 -14.89 4.13
N ILE A 82 -0.89 -16.07 4.73
CA ILE A 82 -0.05 -17.25 4.51
C ILE A 82 -0.97 -18.43 4.21
N THR A 83 -0.62 -19.25 3.22
CA THR A 83 -1.37 -20.47 2.90
C THR A 83 -1.36 -21.45 4.06
N ASN A 84 -2.51 -22.06 4.33
CA ASN A 84 -2.62 -23.15 5.33
C ASN A 84 -2.15 -24.50 4.80
N LYS A 85 -1.78 -24.54 3.51
CA LYS A 85 -1.36 -25.76 2.81
C LYS A 85 0.09 -26.12 3.14
N GLY A 86 0.44 -27.38 2.93
CA GLY A 86 1.79 -27.90 3.17
C GLY A 86 2.88 -27.26 2.29
N PRO A 87 4.16 -27.59 2.54
CA PRO A 87 5.32 -26.94 1.91
C PRO A 87 5.28 -26.91 0.38
N ASP A 88 4.75 -27.96 -0.25
CA ASP A 88 4.63 -28.07 -1.72
C ASP A 88 3.60 -27.10 -2.34
N ASN A 89 2.78 -26.46 -1.50
CA ASN A 89 1.76 -25.47 -1.89
C ASN A 89 1.92 -24.18 -1.09
N PHE A 90 3.12 -23.90 -0.60
CA PHE A 90 3.40 -22.69 0.16
C PHE A 90 3.12 -21.43 -0.68
N GLY A 91 2.55 -20.42 -0.04
CA GLY A 91 2.40 -19.08 -0.57
C GLY A 91 2.15 -18.04 0.52
N ILE A 92 2.64 -16.84 0.28
CA ILE A 92 2.47 -15.65 1.10
C ILE A 92 1.90 -14.55 0.20
N VAL A 93 0.98 -13.76 0.74
CA VAL A 93 0.32 -12.66 0.06
C VAL A 93 0.36 -11.41 0.92
N GLY A 94 0.87 -10.31 0.37
CA GLY A 94 0.70 -8.96 0.91
C GLY A 94 -0.33 -8.22 0.07
N MET A 95 -1.47 -7.88 0.68
CA MET A 95 -2.53 -7.11 0.06
C MET A 95 -2.32 -5.62 0.30
N GLN A 96 -2.61 -4.80 -0.71
CA GLN A 96 -2.73 -3.37 -0.53
C GLN A 96 -3.83 -2.83 -1.44
N THR A 97 -5.01 -2.56 -0.87
CA THR A 97 -6.19 -2.15 -1.64
C THR A 97 -6.48 -3.07 -2.83
N ASP A 98 -6.27 -2.57 -4.04
CA ASP A 98 -6.41 -3.19 -5.35
C ASP A 98 -5.13 -3.91 -5.84
N ASP A 99 -3.98 -3.57 -5.28
CA ASP A 99 -2.69 -4.21 -5.55
C ASP A 99 -2.46 -5.42 -4.65
N THR A 100 -1.74 -6.42 -5.14
CA THR A 100 -1.32 -7.60 -4.35
C THR A 100 0.03 -8.11 -4.77
N LEU A 101 0.91 -8.32 -3.79
CA LEU A 101 2.21 -8.97 -3.97
C LEU A 101 2.15 -10.39 -3.43
N MET A 102 2.55 -11.36 -4.24
CA MET A 102 2.49 -12.78 -3.91
C MET A 102 3.86 -13.44 -4.07
N LEU A 103 4.25 -14.26 -3.09
CA LEU A 103 5.44 -15.11 -3.16
C LEU A 103 5.05 -16.54 -2.81
N GLY A 104 5.40 -17.52 -3.63
CA GLY A 104 5.04 -18.90 -3.31
C GLY A 104 5.65 -19.95 -4.22
N THR A 105 5.20 -21.18 -4.06
CA THR A 105 5.47 -22.25 -5.03
C THR A 105 4.74 -21.95 -6.34
N GLN A 106 5.28 -22.43 -7.46
CA GLN A 106 4.67 -22.21 -8.78
C GLN A 106 3.22 -22.72 -8.80
N ARG A 107 2.95 -23.85 -8.17
CA ARG A 107 1.59 -24.42 -8.07
C ARG A 107 0.60 -23.46 -7.37
N THR A 108 1.04 -22.73 -6.35
CA THR A 108 0.21 -21.77 -5.62
C THR A 108 0.01 -20.46 -6.38
N ILE A 109 1.02 -20.02 -7.13
CA ILE A 109 1.04 -18.72 -7.82
C ILE A 109 0.41 -18.81 -9.21
N SER A 110 0.68 -19.87 -9.99
CA SER A 110 0.19 -20.02 -11.37
C SER A 110 -1.33 -20.18 -11.49
N GLY A 111 -2.04 -20.43 -10.39
CA GLY A 111 -3.51 -20.37 -10.35
C GLY A 111 -4.10 -19.00 -10.04
N LYS A 112 -3.26 -17.99 -9.75
CA LYS A 112 -3.66 -16.68 -9.20
C LYS A 112 -3.08 -15.47 -9.94
N ALA A 113 -2.05 -15.68 -10.77
CA ALA A 113 -1.24 -14.66 -11.42
C ALA A 113 -1.55 -14.53 -12.92
N GLU A 114 -1.53 -13.29 -13.43
CA GLU A 114 -1.52 -13.01 -14.87
C GLU A 114 -0.08 -12.89 -15.43
N ASP A 115 0.90 -12.51 -14.59
CA ASP A 115 2.31 -12.38 -14.98
C ASP A 115 3.23 -13.26 -14.11
N ASN A 116 4.08 -14.06 -14.77
CA ASN A 116 5.19 -14.80 -14.16
C ASN A 116 6.51 -14.12 -14.58
N ASP A 117 7.34 -13.73 -13.62
CA ASP A 117 8.57 -12.97 -13.91
C ASP A 117 9.86 -13.76 -13.67
N ASP A 118 10.81 -13.59 -14.60
CA ASP A 118 12.15 -14.16 -14.58
C ASP A 118 13.13 -13.34 -13.71
N PRO A 119 14.22 -13.94 -13.19
CA PRO A 119 15.27 -13.25 -12.43
C PRO A 119 15.86 -12.03 -13.18
N GLY A 120 16.08 -10.91 -12.48
CA GLY A 120 16.53 -9.65 -13.06
C GLY A 120 15.42 -8.73 -13.58
N THR A 121 14.18 -9.22 -13.62
CA THR A 121 13.00 -8.40 -13.94
C THR A 121 12.64 -7.54 -12.74
N SER A 122 12.36 -6.27 -13.02
CA SER A 122 12.01 -5.28 -12.01
C SER A 122 10.51 -5.01 -12.09
N ILE A 123 9.84 -5.13 -10.95
CA ILE A 123 8.39 -4.97 -10.84
C ILE A 123 8.07 -3.68 -10.09
N ASP A 124 7.02 -2.98 -10.52
CA ASP A 124 6.53 -1.80 -9.83
C ASP A 124 5.36 -2.22 -8.92
N PHE A 125 5.48 -1.97 -7.62
CA PHE A 125 4.44 -2.21 -6.63
C PHE A 125 4.29 -0.97 -5.76
N ASN A 126 3.11 -0.36 -5.78
CA ASN A 126 2.78 0.77 -4.92
C ASN A 126 3.81 1.93 -4.94
N GLY A 127 4.33 2.25 -6.12
CA GLY A 127 5.32 3.32 -6.30
C GLY A 127 6.72 2.97 -5.79
N ALA A 128 6.95 1.74 -5.34
CA ALA A 128 8.28 1.18 -5.19
C ALA A 128 8.60 0.24 -6.36
N LYS A 129 9.86 0.24 -6.74
CA LYS A 129 10.48 -0.68 -7.67
C LYS A 129 11.11 -1.81 -6.88
N ILE A 130 10.61 -3.02 -7.08
CA ILE A 130 11.13 -4.25 -6.50
C ILE A 130 11.99 -4.94 -7.58
N THR A 131 13.20 -5.35 -7.23
CA THR A 131 14.09 -6.09 -8.14
C THR A 131 14.62 -7.32 -7.45
N LEU A 132 14.47 -8.48 -8.09
CA LEU A 132 15.15 -9.69 -7.68
C LEU A 132 16.57 -9.68 -8.26
N GLN A 133 17.58 -9.61 -7.41
CA GLN A 133 18.99 -9.61 -7.80
C GLN A 133 19.62 -10.96 -7.45
N ASP A 134 20.30 -11.58 -8.41
CA ASP A 134 21.24 -12.66 -8.11
C ASP A 134 22.53 -12.07 -7.55
N THR A 135 22.80 -12.29 -6.26
CA THR A 135 24.07 -11.90 -5.64
C THR A 135 24.96 -13.14 -5.47
N THR A 136 26.26 -12.92 -5.29
CA THR A 136 27.28 -13.96 -5.14
C THR A 136 27.02 -14.95 -4.01
N PHE A 137 26.13 -14.61 -3.07
CA PHE A 137 25.79 -15.44 -1.93
C PHE A 137 24.35 -15.97 -1.97
N HIS A 138 23.36 -15.21 -2.47
CA HIS A 138 21.95 -15.66 -2.66
C HIS A 138 21.11 -14.65 -3.49
N ASN A 139 19.85 -14.97 -3.79
CA ASN A 139 18.87 -14.03 -4.37
C ASN A 139 18.50 -12.95 -3.33
N ALA A 140 18.68 -11.67 -3.65
CA ALA A 140 18.32 -10.54 -2.80
C ALA A 140 17.15 -9.74 -3.41
N LEU A 141 16.31 -9.15 -2.56
CA LEU A 141 15.25 -8.25 -2.99
C LEU A 141 15.66 -6.81 -2.74
N LEU A 142 15.71 -6.00 -3.80
CA LEU A 142 15.94 -4.56 -3.70
C LEU A 142 14.63 -3.81 -3.85
N LEU A 143 14.28 -2.99 -2.86
CA LEU A 143 13.13 -2.10 -2.89
C LEU A 143 13.60 -0.65 -3.01
N GLN A 144 13.33 0.01 -4.15
CA GLN A 144 13.69 1.41 -4.43
C GLN A 144 12.44 2.24 -4.63
N GLN A 145 12.44 3.53 -4.28
CA GLN A 145 11.25 4.37 -4.49
C GLN A 145 11.24 4.96 -5.90
N ARG A 146 10.06 5.00 -6.53
CA ARG A 146 9.81 5.79 -7.72
C ARG A 146 9.13 7.10 -7.32
N VAL A 147 9.84 8.23 -7.40
CA VAL A 147 9.23 9.54 -7.15
C VAL A 147 8.41 9.95 -8.37
N LYS A 148 7.08 9.95 -8.27
CA LYS A 148 6.20 10.63 -9.24
C LYS A 148 6.14 12.12 -8.89
N GLN A 149 6.29 12.99 -9.89
CA GLN A 149 6.17 14.45 -9.71
C GLN A 149 4.76 14.79 -9.16
N PRO A 150 4.64 15.60 -8.10
CA PRO A 150 3.34 16.17 -7.76
C PRO A 150 2.86 17.04 -8.91
N ARG A 151 1.61 16.87 -9.36
CA ARG A 151 1.00 17.80 -10.30
C ARG A 151 0.81 19.14 -9.59
N SER A 152 1.66 20.13 -9.90
CA SER A 152 1.45 21.51 -9.50
C SER A 152 0.25 22.07 -10.27
N ASN A 153 -0.90 22.22 -9.62
CA ASN A 153 -1.99 23.02 -10.18
C ASN A 153 -2.09 24.33 -9.36
N PRO A 154 -1.84 25.52 -9.93
CA PRO A 154 -1.65 26.76 -9.15
C PRO A 154 -2.93 27.37 -8.56
N SER A 155 -4.11 26.78 -8.79
CA SER A 155 -5.38 27.52 -8.71
C SER A 155 -6.37 27.12 -7.62
N THR A 156 -6.00 26.31 -6.62
CA THR A 156 -6.92 26.01 -5.51
C THR A 156 -6.26 26.15 -4.15
N SER A 157 -6.33 27.36 -3.61
CA SER A 157 -6.01 27.72 -2.22
C SER A 157 -7.01 27.11 -1.25
N ARG A 158 -6.91 25.78 -1.06
CA ARG A 158 -7.43 24.93 0.04
C ARG A 158 -7.42 23.50 -0.48
N HIS A 159 -6.25 23.02 -0.87
CA HIS A 159 -6.06 21.59 -0.91
C HIS A 159 -5.83 21.16 0.53
N THR A 160 -6.86 20.54 1.12
CA THR A 160 -6.62 19.34 1.92
C THR A 160 -5.46 18.64 1.25
N ILE A 161 -4.32 18.51 1.94
CA ILE A 161 -3.30 17.56 1.54
C ILE A 161 -3.99 16.22 1.75
N GLU A 162 -4.91 15.85 0.85
CA GLU A 162 -5.37 14.48 0.76
C GLU A 162 -4.09 13.70 0.51
N PRO A 163 -3.74 12.74 1.38
CA PRO A 163 -2.65 11.83 1.10
C PRO A 163 -3.12 10.98 -0.09
N ASN A 164 -3.04 11.56 -1.29
CA ASN A 164 -3.14 10.87 -2.56
C ASN A 164 -2.05 9.83 -2.52
N SER A 165 -2.39 8.59 -2.15
CA SER A 165 -1.90 7.26 -2.58
C SER A 165 -0.42 7.07 -2.99
N THR A 166 0.45 8.05 -2.81
CA THR A 166 1.80 8.15 -3.36
C THR A 166 2.85 8.01 -2.24
N TRP A 167 2.39 7.90 -0.99
CA TRP A 167 3.21 7.85 0.22
C TRP A 167 3.34 6.44 0.80
N ASN A 168 2.67 5.47 0.19
CA ASN A 168 2.37 4.19 0.83
C ASN A 168 3.55 3.22 0.89
N SER A 169 4.67 3.54 0.25
CA SER A 169 5.93 2.82 0.45
C SER A 169 7.08 3.82 0.52
N VAL A 170 7.70 3.93 1.70
CA VAL A 170 8.94 4.66 1.88
C VAL A 170 10.04 3.63 2.07
N PRO A 171 10.64 3.11 1.00
CA PRO A 171 11.67 2.08 1.09
C PRO A 171 13.01 2.62 1.60
N VAL A 172 13.01 3.82 2.20
CA VAL A 172 14.18 4.48 2.75
C VAL A 172 13.83 4.91 4.17
N ALA A 173 14.32 4.15 5.16
CA ALA A 173 14.08 4.41 6.58
C ALA A 173 14.41 5.88 6.96
N GLN A 174 15.44 6.46 6.35
CA GLN A 174 15.88 7.84 6.58
C GLN A 174 14.85 8.91 6.20
N ALA A 175 13.95 8.60 5.26
CA ALA A 175 12.86 9.50 4.86
C ALA A 175 11.54 9.17 5.54
N SER A 176 11.42 7.98 6.13
CA SER A 176 10.17 7.48 6.72
C SER A 176 9.71 8.36 7.88
N PHE A 177 10.64 8.87 8.69
CA PHE A 177 10.30 9.75 9.82
C PHE A 177 9.61 11.04 9.36
N ASP A 178 10.28 11.86 8.53
CA ASP A 178 9.73 13.16 8.11
C ASP A 178 8.42 13.01 7.32
N ILE A 179 8.29 11.94 6.51
CA ILE A 179 7.05 11.64 5.79
C ILE A 179 5.94 11.24 6.77
N SER A 180 6.24 10.43 7.78
CA SER A 180 5.27 10.04 8.80
C SER A 180 4.81 11.23 9.63
N ILE A 181 5.71 12.16 9.95
CA ILE A 181 5.35 13.41 10.63
C ILE A 181 4.43 14.23 9.73
N ALA A 182 4.80 14.44 8.46
CA ALA A 182 3.99 15.21 7.52
C ALA A 182 2.59 14.64 7.32
N ALA A 183 2.45 13.31 7.28
CA ALA A 183 1.16 12.63 7.14
C ALA A 183 0.20 12.84 8.32
N GLN A 184 0.72 13.23 9.49
CA GLN A 184 -0.08 13.47 10.70
C GLN A 184 -0.51 14.93 10.87
N VAL A 185 0.00 15.85 10.04
CA VAL A 185 -0.28 17.28 10.16
C VAL A 185 -1.67 17.60 9.61
N GLN A 186 -2.59 17.98 10.50
CA GLN A 186 -3.97 18.36 10.11
C GLN A 186 -4.08 19.80 9.60
N THR A 187 -3.23 20.70 10.07
CA THR A 187 -3.22 22.12 9.69
C THR A 187 -1.78 22.52 9.36
N PRO A 188 -1.35 22.34 8.10
CA PRO A 188 0.05 22.51 7.71
C PRO A 188 0.47 23.99 7.75
N THR A 189 1.65 24.22 8.31
CA THR A 189 2.34 25.51 8.26
C THR A 189 3.33 25.57 7.10
N GLU A 190 3.83 26.77 6.78
CA GLU A 190 4.88 26.93 5.76
C GLU A 190 6.17 26.17 6.11
N GLU A 191 6.47 26.05 7.40
CA GLU A 191 7.61 25.28 7.90
C GLU A 191 7.42 23.76 7.68
N ASP A 192 6.21 23.24 7.94
CA ASP A 192 5.90 21.83 7.69
C ASP A 192 6.03 21.51 6.19
N CYS A 193 5.51 22.38 5.33
CA CYS A 193 5.65 22.27 3.88
C CYS A 193 7.13 22.32 3.44
N THR A 194 7.91 23.24 4.01
CA THR A 194 9.34 23.38 3.70
C THR A 194 10.12 22.13 4.11
N THR A 195 9.82 21.57 5.28
CA THR A 195 10.46 20.35 5.79
C THR A 195 10.14 19.15 4.92
N LEU A 196 8.87 18.95 4.57
CA LEU A 196 8.45 17.90 3.64
C LEU A 196 9.11 18.05 2.27
N ASN A 197 9.12 19.27 1.71
CA ASN A 197 9.73 19.54 0.41
C ASN A 197 11.24 19.25 0.38
N LYS A 198 11.96 19.60 1.46
CA LYS A 198 13.37 19.24 1.60
C LYS A 198 13.56 17.73 1.59
N ARG A 199 12.73 16.98 2.33
CA ARG A 199 12.83 15.52 2.35
C ARG A 199 12.51 14.89 1.00
N LEU A 200 11.46 15.38 0.34
CA LEU A 200 11.08 14.96 -1.01
C LEU A 200 12.19 15.20 -2.03
N GLN A 201 12.83 16.37 -1.98
CA GLN A 201 13.95 16.67 -2.85
C GLN A 201 15.13 15.74 -2.58
N TRP A 202 15.46 15.52 -1.30
CA TRP A 202 16.49 14.57 -0.93
C TRP A 202 16.18 13.15 -1.46
N GLN A 203 14.94 12.68 -1.40
CA GLN A 203 14.56 11.39 -1.98
C GLN A 203 14.75 11.35 -3.49
N LYS A 204 14.39 12.42 -4.20
CA LYS A 204 14.62 12.54 -5.65
C LYS A 204 16.11 12.44 -6.00
N ASP A 205 16.97 13.03 -5.17
CA ASP A 205 18.41 13.03 -5.37
C ASP A 205 19.06 11.66 -5.02
N HIS A 206 18.34 10.80 -4.29
CA HIS A 206 18.84 9.52 -3.77
C HIS A 206 18.01 8.30 -4.21
N GLN A 207 17.45 8.31 -5.42
CA GLN A 207 16.58 7.24 -5.94
C GLN A 207 17.20 5.83 -5.93
N GLN A 208 18.53 5.74 -5.93
CA GLN A 208 19.24 4.46 -5.89
C GLN A 208 19.26 3.83 -4.49
N ARG A 209 18.90 4.58 -3.44
CA ARG A 209 18.80 4.05 -2.08
C ARG A 209 17.53 3.22 -1.91
N GLY A 210 17.64 2.18 -1.11
CA GLY A 210 16.56 1.23 -0.89
C GLY A 210 16.86 0.26 0.24
N LEU A 211 15.93 -0.65 0.49
CA LEU A 211 16.15 -1.79 1.37
C LEU A 211 16.63 -2.98 0.55
N THR A 212 17.67 -3.65 1.04
CA THR A 212 18.14 -4.92 0.51
C THR A 212 17.78 -6.01 1.49
N TYR A 213 16.88 -6.92 1.09
CA TYR A 213 16.54 -8.09 1.87
C TYR A 213 17.50 -9.22 1.52
N ILE A 214 18.27 -9.65 2.52
CA ILE A 214 19.23 -10.74 2.41
C ILE A 214 18.58 -11.99 2.99
N PRO A 215 18.53 -13.12 2.26
CA PRO A 215 17.99 -14.35 2.81
C PRO A 215 18.87 -14.83 3.95
N ILE A 216 18.21 -15.24 5.03
CA ILE A 216 18.86 -15.74 6.24
C ILE A 216 18.57 -17.23 6.30
N ASP A 217 19.61 -18.05 6.54
CA ASP A 217 19.43 -19.47 6.82
C ASP A 217 18.75 -19.65 8.18
N LEU A 218 17.44 -19.88 8.13
CA LEU A 218 16.61 -20.04 9.32
C LEU A 218 16.96 -21.29 10.13
N ALA A 219 17.62 -22.30 9.55
CA ALA A 219 18.01 -23.50 10.28
C ALA A 219 19.12 -23.20 11.32
N ASN A 220 19.94 -22.19 11.01
CA ASN A 220 21.07 -21.77 11.85
C ASN A 220 20.84 -20.40 12.52
N ALA A 221 19.82 -19.66 12.10
CA ALA A 221 19.52 -18.33 12.65
C ALA A 221 18.99 -18.42 14.08
N LYS A 222 19.39 -17.45 14.91
CA LYS A 222 18.75 -17.17 16.20
C LYS A 222 18.15 -15.78 16.14
N LEU A 223 16.84 -15.68 16.35
CA LEU A 223 16.14 -14.39 16.46
C LEU A 223 16.14 -13.96 17.93
N ILE A 224 16.71 -12.79 18.20
CA ILE A 224 16.61 -12.13 19.51
C ILE A 224 15.81 -10.85 19.28
N VAL A 225 14.60 -10.80 19.85
CA VAL A 225 13.70 -9.66 19.74
C VAL A 225 13.87 -8.80 20.99
N PHE A 226 14.35 -7.58 20.80
CA PHE A 226 14.34 -6.55 21.82
C PHE A 226 13.15 -5.63 21.56
N THR A 227 12.29 -5.45 22.56
CA THR A 227 11.14 -4.53 22.50
C THR A 227 11.41 -3.33 23.38
N ASP A 228 11.27 -2.13 22.85
CA ASP A 228 11.29 -0.87 23.59
C ASP A 228 9.92 -0.19 23.48
N GLY A 229 9.56 0.63 24.47
CA GLY A 229 8.32 1.41 24.47
C GLY A 229 8.32 2.39 23.28
N SER A 230 7.17 2.53 22.61
CA SER A 230 7.01 3.42 21.46
C SER A 230 7.49 4.85 21.79
N PHE A 231 8.39 5.41 20.98
CA PHE A 231 8.83 6.78 21.13
C PHE A 231 7.66 7.77 21.01
N ALA A 232 7.67 8.77 21.90
CA ALA A 232 6.78 9.92 21.85
C ALA A 232 7.14 10.84 20.67
N ASN A 233 6.61 10.52 19.50
CA ASN A 233 6.95 11.20 18.25
C ASN A 233 6.08 12.45 17.99
N ASN A 234 5.10 12.74 18.85
CA ASN A 234 4.25 13.93 18.68
C ASN A 234 4.93 15.16 19.28
N LYS A 235 4.59 16.36 18.75
CA LYS A 235 5.13 17.65 19.22
C LYS A 235 4.83 17.91 20.70
N ASP A 236 3.79 17.29 21.24
CA ASP A 236 3.37 17.37 22.64
C ASP A 236 3.97 16.26 23.53
N LEU A 237 4.98 15.52 23.04
CA LEU A 237 5.62 14.39 23.73
C LEU A 237 4.66 13.24 24.06
N SER A 238 3.55 13.13 23.31
CA SER A 238 2.76 11.90 23.27
C SER A 238 3.30 10.92 22.23
N SER A 239 3.15 9.63 22.50
CA SER A 239 3.21 8.56 21.51
C SER A 239 1.79 8.20 21.09
N GLN A 240 1.64 7.30 20.11
CA GLN A 240 0.33 6.77 19.74
C GLN A 240 -0.38 6.03 20.89
N LEU A 241 0.33 5.70 21.99
CA LEU A 241 -0.18 4.88 23.11
C LEU A 241 0.15 5.44 24.51
N GLY A 242 0.72 6.63 24.66
CA GLY A 242 1.09 7.17 25.99
C GLY A 242 1.74 8.55 25.97
N PHE A 243 2.06 9.09 27.15
CA PHE A 243 2.72 10.40 27.32
C PHE A 243 4.03 10.25 28.10
N VAL A 244 5.04 11.06 27.77
CA VAL A 244 6.22 11.23 28.64
C VAL A 244 5.83 12.20 29.76
N ILE A 245 5.78 11.71 31.00
CA ILE A 245 5.68 12.56 32.20
C ILE A 245 7.10 12.69 32.75
N ALA A 246 7.67 13.90 32.66
CA ALA A 246 8.96 14.26 33.26
C ALA A 246 8.76 14.94 34.62
#